data_AF-A0A453CWA9-F1
#
_entry.id   AF-A0A453CWA9-F1
#
_cell.length_a   1.000
_cell.length_b   1.000
_cell.length_c   1.000
_cell.angle_alpha   90.00
_cell.angle_beta   90.00
_cell.angle_gamma   90.00
#
_symmetry.space_group_name_H-M   'P 1'
#
loop_
_entity.id
_entity.type
_entity.pdbx_description
1 polymer ?
#
loop_
_entity_poly.entity_id
_entity_poly.type
_entity_poly.pdbx_seq_one_letter_code
_entity_poly.pdbx_strand_id
1 'polypeptide(L)'
;MCIEATWCNGSDGLYFEIWKRVTQQKESFRDSLKEVYKLNKCPSLQDSIKYAMEHDCSVMETAFLRCTVGAGITNEVPEDKAQELIAEAVEKLEDKTQIL
;
A
#
# COMPACT_ATOMS: atom_id res chain seq x y z
N MET A 1 -10.59 -11.22 19.56
CA MET A 1 -10.67 -11.16 18.09
C MET A 1 -9.26 -11.03 17.57
N CYS A 2 -8.69 -12.13 17.10
CA CYS A 2 -7.41 -12.11 16.39
C CYS A 2 -7.75 -11.58 15.00
N ILE A 3 -7.39 -10.33 14.71
CA ILE A 3 -7.33 -9.88 13.33
C ILE A 3 -6.21 -10.73 12.74
N GLU A 4 -6.59 -11.81 12.05
CA GLU A 4 -5.68 -12.58 11.23
C GLU A 4 -4.96 -11.55 10.37
N ALA A 5 -3.65 -11.39 10.60
CA ALA A 5 -2.83 -10.59 9.72
C ALA A 5 -2.91 -11.29 8.37
N THR A 6 -3.82 -10.84 7.50
CA THR A 6 -3.82 -11.18 6.09
C THR A 6 -2.51 -10.63 5.57
N TRP A 7 -1.50 -11.51 5.53
CA TRP A 7 -0.18 -11.18 5.06
C TRP A 7 -0.32 -10.57 3.68
N CYS A 8 0.40 -9.48 3.49
CA CYS A 8 0.43 -8.71 2.26
C CYS A 8 1.00 -9.57 1.13
N ASN A 9 0.12 -10.04 0.23
CA ASN A 9 0.44 -10.94 -0.88
C ASN A 9 0.76 -10.17 -2.18
N GLY A 10 1.31 -8.96 -2.08
CA GLY A 10 1.58 -8.12 -3.24
C GLY A 10 1.51 -6.64 -2.93
N SER A 11 1.53 -5.83 -3.99
CA SER A 11 1.47 -4.38 -3.91
C SER A 11 0.16 -3.89 -3.28
N ASP A 12 -0.94 -4.59 -3.50
CA ASP A 12 -2.27 -4.31 -2.91
C ASP A 12 -2.25 -4.38 -1.37
N GLY A 13 -1.69 -5.45 -0.81
CA GLY A 13 -1.55 -5.60 0.64
C GLY A 13 -0.63 -4.53 1.26
N LEU A 14 0.41 -4.13 0.53
CA LEU A 14 1.36 -3.10 0.97
C LEU A 14 0.66 -1.75 1.01
N TYR A 15 -0.05 -1.40 -0.07
CA TYR A 15 -0.78 -0.15 -0.15
C TYR A 15 -1.93 -0.09 0.85
N PHE A 16 -2.58 -1.21 1.16
CA PHE A 16 -3.59 -1.25 2.22
C PHE A 16 -3.00 -0.96 3.61
N GLU A 17 -1.86 -1.58 3.96
CA GLU A 17 -1.18 -1.32 5.24
C GLU A 17 -0.67 0.11 5.37
N ILE A 18 -0.18 0.69 4.27
CA ILE A 18 0.22 2.11 4.22
C ILE A 18 -1.01 3.01 4.31
N TRP A 19 -2.09 2.71 3.57
CA TRP A 19 -3.32 3.49 3.56
C TRP A 19 -3.93 3.60 4.96
N LYS A 20 -4.01 2.50 5.72
CA LYS A 20 -4.48 2.54 7.12
C LYS A 20 -3.69 3.54 7.96
N ARG A 21 -2.36 3.54 7.85
CA ARG A 21 -1.49 4.44 8.62
C ARG A 21 -1.62 5.89 8.18
N VAL A 22 -1.57 6.14 6.87
CA VAL A 22 -1.69 7.49 6.30
C VAL A 22 -3.05 8.11 6.64
N THR A 23 -4.13 7.33 6.54
CA THR A 23 -5.49 7.86 6.64
C THR A 23 -6.07 7.84 8.05
N GLN A 24 -5.75 6.81 8.85
CA GLN A 24 -6.30 6.66 10.21
C GLN A 24 -5.32 7.18 11.27
N GLN A 25 -4.01 7.01 11.06
CA GLN A 25 -2.97 7.41 12.02
C GLN A 25 -2.30 8.74 11.64
N LYS A 26 -2.69 9.33 10.50
CA LYS A 26 -2.15 10.60 9.95
C LYS A 26 -0.62 10.58 9.80
N GLU A 27 -0.06 9.41 9.52
CA GLU A 27 1.36 9.26 9.25
C GLU A 27 1.70 9.74 7.84
N SER A 28 2.96 10.14 7.63
CA SER A 28 3.46 10.33 6.27
C SER A 28 3.57 8.98 5.55
N PHE A 29 3.54 8.99 4.21
CA PHE A 29 3.80 7.78 3.42
C PHE A 29 5.13 7.12 3.82
N ARG A 30 6.18 7.93 3.97
CA ARG A 30 7.53 7.45 4.31
C ARG A 30 7.61 6.82 5.69
N ASP A 31 6.95 7.40 6.69
CA ASP A 31 6.95 6.83 8.03
C ASP A 31 6.10 5.55 8.09
N SER A 32 4.95 5.55 7.40
CA SER A 32 4.13 4.36 7.22
C SER A 32 4.93 3.21 6.59
N LEU A 33 5.69 3.50 5.53
CA LEU A 33 6.53 2.52 4.82
C LEU A 33 7.61 1.92 5.74
N LYS A 34 8.26 2.75 6.57
CA LYS A 34 9.23 2.28 7.57
C LYS A 34 8.60 1.38 8.62
N GLU A 35 7.41 1.71 9.11
CA GLU A 35 6.71 0.89 10.10
C GLU A 35 6.25 -0.44 9.52
N VAL A 36 5.74 -0.45 8.28
CA VAL A 36 5.40 -1.69 7.55
C VAL A 36 6.63 -2.60 7.41
N TYR A 37 7.78 -2.02 7.09
CA TYR A 37 9.07 -2.73 7.02
C TYR A 37 9.46 -3.31 8.38
N LYS A 38 9.54 -2.48 9.43
CA LYS A 38 9.95 -2.89 10.78
C LYS A 38 9.06 -3.98 11.36
N LEU A 39 7.76 -3.90 11.14
CA LEU A 39 6.77 -4.87 11.64
C LEU A 39 6.68 -6.13 10.77
N ASN A 40 7.48 -6.20 9.69
CA ASN A 40 7.47 -7.30 8.74
C ASN A 40 6.07 -7.67 8.22
N LYS A 41 5.23 -6.66 7.93
CA LYS A 41 3.84 -6.87 7.49
C LYS A 41 3.73 -7.36 6.04
N CYS A 42 4.74 -7.09 5.23
CA CYS A 42 4.88 -7.53 3.83
C CYS A 42 6.22 -8.24 3.60
N PRO A 43 6.42 -9.50 4.04
CA PRO A 43 7.70 -10.19 3.91
C PRO A 43 8.17 -10.33 2.45
N SER A 44 7.24 -10.59 1.54
CA SER A 44 7.49 -10.74 0.10
C SER A 44 8.08 -9.48 -0.55
N LEU A 45 7.83 -8.30 0.03
CA LEU A 45 8.25 -7.01 -0.49
C LEU A 45 9.36 -6.35 0.35
N GLN A 46 9.90 -7.04 1.37
CA GLN A 46 10.92 -6.47 2.28
C GLN A 46 12.12 -5.85 1.56
N ASP A 47 12.69 -6.57 0.58
CA ASP A 47 13.83 -6.08 -0.19
C ASP A 47 13.47 -4.85 -1.04
N SER A 48 12.26 -4.85 -1.63
CA SER A 48 11.75 -3.72 -2.41
C SER A 48 11.50 -2.49 -1.55
N ILE A 49 10.92 -2.68 -0.35
CA ILE A 49 10.67 -1.61 0.61
C ILE A 49 12.01 -1.06 1.12
N LYS A 50 12.98 -1.93 1.45
CA LYS A 50 14.32 -1.53 1.86
C LYS A 50 15.00 -0.67 0.79
N TYR A 51 15.00 -1.14 -0.46
CA TYR A 51 15.56 -0.41 -1.58
C TYR A 51 14.92 0.98 -1.75
N ALA A 52 13.59 1.06 -1.71
CA ALA A 52 12.86 2.33 -1.80
C ALA A 52 13.20 3.30 -0.65
N MET A 53 13.45 2.80 0.56
CA MET A 53 13.84 3.63 1.70
C MET A 53 15.30 4.14 1.63
N GLU A 54 16.20 3.35 1.04
CA GLU A 54 17.63 3.69 0.89
C GLU A 54 17.90 4.62 -0.30
N HIS A 55 17.05 4.57 -1.33
CA HIS A 55 17.25 5.32 -2.57
C HIS A 55 16.16 6.37 -2.82
N ASP A 56 15.10 6.00 -3.54
CA ASP A 56 13.99 6.88 -3.90
C ASP A 56 12.67 6.10 -3.81
N CYS A 57 11.75 6.60 -2.99
CA CYS A 57 10.43 6.00 -2.82
C CYS A 57 9.37 6.66 -3.72
N SER A 58 9.72 7.65 -4.54
CA SER A 58 8.77 8.44 -5.35
C SER A 58 7.94 7.58 -6.29
N VAL A 59 8.52 6.53 -6.89
CA VAL A 59 7.80 5.60 -7.78
C VAL A 59 6.75 4.82 -7.01
N MET A 60 7.12 4.28 -5.85
CA MET A 60 6.22 3.52 -4.98
C MET A 60 5.12 4.42 -4.39
N GLU A 61 5.48 5.63 -3.99
CA GLU A 61 4.54 6.65 -3.48
C GLU A 61 3.55 7.08 -4.56
N THR A 62 4.01 7.29 -5.79
CA THR A 62 3.13 7.62 -6.93
C THR A 62 2.14 6.50 -7.22
N ALA A 63 2.61 5.24 -7.23
CA ALA A 63 1.73 4.09 -7.42
C ALA A 63 0.71 3.95 -6.29
N PHE A 64 1.14 4.13 -5.03
CA PHE A 64 0.25 4.18 -3.87
C PHE A 64 -0.81 5.27 -4.00
N LEU A 65 -0.43 6.51 -4.32
CA LEU A 65 -1.34 7.63 -4.46
C LEU A 65 -2.36 7.39 -5.58
N ARG A 66 -1.94 6.78 -6.69
CA ARG A 66 -2.84 6.43 -7.79
C ARG A 66 -3.85 5.35 -7.39
N CYS A 67 -3.42 4.34 -6.63
CA CYS A 67 -4.28 3.25 -6.18
C CYS A 67 -5.20 3.63 -5.00
N THR A 68 -4.96 4.76 -4.35
CA THR A 68 -5.74 5.22 -3.19
C THR A 68 -6.46 6.54 -3.47
N VAL A 69 -5.76 7.66 -3.39
CA VAL A 69 -6.30 9.00 -3.62
C VAL A 69 -6.87 9.15 -5.03
N GLY A 70 -6.15 8.66 -6.05
CA GLY A 70 -6.60 8.65 -7.44
C GLY A 70 -7.83 7.78 -7.69
N ALA A 71 -8.10 6.81 -6.81
CA ALA A 71 -9.29 5.96 -6.82
C ALA A 71 -10.40 6.45 -5.86
N GLY A 72 -10.20 7.60 -5.18
CA GLY A 72 -11.18 8.16 -4.25
C GLY A 72 -11.29 7.42 -2.91
N ILE A 73 -10.27 6.63 -2.53
CA ILE A 73 -10.29 5.81 -1.31
C ILE A 73 -9.86 6.66 -0.10
N THR A 74 -10.84 7.23 0.59
CA THR A 74 -10.65 8.08 1.78
C THR A 74 -10.81 7.29 3.08
N ASN A 75 -10.51 7.91 4.24
CA ASN A 75 -10.72 7.31 5.56
C ASN A 75 -12.19 7.02 5.93
N GLU A 76 -13.15 7.49 5.12
CA GLU A 76 -14.58 7.20 5.30
C GLU A 76 -14.96 5.85 4.70
N VAL A 77 -14.10 5.27 3.85
CA VAL A 77 -14.30 3.95 3.25
C VAL A 77 -13.99 2.87 4.31
N PRO A 78 -14.92 1.92 4.56
CA PRO A 78 -14.66 0.77 5.42
C PRO A 78 -13.43 -0.03 4.99
N GLU A 79 -12.69 -0.61 5.94
CA GLU A 79 -11.41 -1.29 5.65
C GLU A 79 -11.54 -2.45 4.65
N ASP A 80 -12.59 -3.26 4.79
CA ASP A 80 -12.90 -4.37 3.87
C ASP A 80 -13.14 -3.86 2.45
N LYS A 81 -13.88 -2.75 2.31
CA LYS A 81 -14.12 -2.13 1.00
C LYS A 81 -12.88 -1.43 0.44
N ALA A 82 -12.08 -0.78 1.30
CA ALA A 82 -10.83 -0.15 0.90
C ALA A 82 -9.83 -1.18 0.38
N GLN A 83 -9.74 -2.33 1.04
CA GLN A 83 -8.90 -3.44 0.59
C GLN A 83 -9.31 -3.94 -0.80
N GLU A 84 -10.61 -4.15 -1.05
CA GLU A 84 -11.13 -4.55 -2.37
C GLU A 84 -10.81 -3.50 -3.45
N LEU A 85 -11.05 -2.22 -3.17
CA LEU A 85 -10.82 -1.13 -4.13
C LEU A 85 -9.33 -0.93 -4.43
N ILE A 86 -8.46 -1.08 -3.43
CA ILE A 86 -7.00 -1.02 -3.62
C ILE A 86 -6.54 -2.18 -4.50
N ALA A 87 -7.02 -3.40 -4.27
CA ALA A 87 -6.69 -4.55 -5.10
C ALA A 87 -7.10 -4.33 -6.56
N GLU A 88 -8.33 -3.87 -6.80
CA GLU A 88 -8.82 -3.53 -8.15
C GLU A 88 -7.97 -2.43 -8.82
N ALA A 89 -7.55 -1.41 -8.05
CA ALA A 89 -6.74 -0.33 -8.58
C ALA A 89 -5.31 -0.76 -8.92
N VAL A 90 -4.72 -1.67 -8.14
CA VAL A 90 -3.42 -2.29 -8.41
C VAL A 90 -3.47 -3.17 -9.65
N GLU A 91 -4.48 -4.03 -9.79
CA GLU A 91 -4.68 -4.87 -10.97
C GLU A 91 -4.77 -4.00 -12.25
N LYS A 92 -5.59 -2.95 -12.22
CA LYS A 92 -5.69 -1.98 -13.31
C LYS A 92 -4.40 -1.23 -13.61
N LEU A 93 -3.54 -1.03 -12.62
CA LEU A 93 -2.25 -0.39 -12.80
C LEU A 93 -1.27 -1.32 -13.52
N GLU A 94 -1.26 -2.59 -13.14
CA GLU A 94 -0.43 -3.63 -13.76
C GLU A 94 -0.84 -3.90 -15.21
N ASP A 95 -2.14 -3.99 -15.48
CA ASP A 95 -2.69 -4.15 -16.85
C ASP A 95 -2.31 -3.00 -17.78
N LYS A 96 -2.38 -1.75 -17.29
CA LYS A 96 -2.01 -0.56 -18.08
C LYS A 96 -0.52 -0.48 -18.40
N THR A 97 0.31 -1.15 -17.60
CA THR A 97 1.76 -1.15 -17.78
C THR A 97 2.21 -2.19 -18.81
N GLN A 98 1.35 -3.15 -19.17
CA GLN A 98 1.61 -4.14 -20.23
C GLN A 98 1.21 -3.69 -21.65
N ILE A 99 0.61 -2.50 -21.81
CA ILE A 99 0.16 -1.95 -23.12
C ILE A 99 1.11 -0.84 -23.62
N LEU A 100 2.34 -0.75 -23.12
CA LEU A 100 3.41 0.13 -23.64
C LEU A 100 4.64 -0.69 -24.03
#